data_AF-A0A4Q6E496-F1
#
_entry.id   AF-A0A4Q6E496-F1
#
_cell.length_a   1.000
_cell.length_b   1.000
_cell.length_c   1.000
_cell.angle_alpha   90.00
_cell.angle_beta   90.00
_cell.angle_gamma   90.00
#
_symmetry.space_group_name_H-M   'P 1'
#
loop_
_entity.id
_entity.type
_entity.pdbx_description
1 polymer ?
#
loop_
_entity_poly.entity_id
_entity_poly.type
_entity_poly.pdbx_seq_one_letter_code
_entity_poly.pdbx_strand_id
1 'polypeptide(L)'
;MRYKAPTFLAVTLLLTSMSAFAGAVSGGGGKAVVCRDAQNNVRSVELLDLWEGRQLESFTFEESTVSVERQANEAISRLRNVIFHGGSYRNFPNEAVYGADALEALLKRELKPFLEATEWVKRLHGTSLNLTNDALELVAPSDCAIEQVVTYLERKGDTVLLNQDLADHMSPTQLAALYVHEALYKYMRNREGEKNSVRVRKAVALAFAGFETKSMVDLMPEEIVTCRSSSPSTIVHIFKSPKDLKFGAGFTFVPQMIYGISSMDYVRAQFGNHLQGIDSLQDFTTKLKGKADIQEKIGAGSGFSNAIDSR
;
A
#
# COMPACT_ATOMS: atom_id res chain seq x y z
N MET A 1 49.25 49.48 51.87
CA MET A 1 48.17 48.55 51.47
C MET A 1 47.89 48.74 49.98
N ARG A 2 48.22 47.77 49.13
CA ARG A 2 47.83 47.72 47.72
C ARG A 2 47.41 46.29 47.42
N TYR A 3 46.10 46.04 47.34
CA TYR A 3 45.55 44.75 46.97
C TYR A 3 45.60 44.59 45.45
N LYS A 4 46.25 43.53 44.98
CA LYS A 4 46.23 43.11 43.56
C LYS A 4 44.93 42.35 43.31
N ALA A 5 44.16 42.77 42.31
CA ALA A 5 42.95 42.09 41.87
C ALA A 5 43.29 40.79 41.11
N PRO A 6 42.53 39.71 41.28
CA PRO A 6 42.71 38.49 40.50
C PRO A 6 42.01 38.63 39.13
N THR A 7 42.80 38.45 38.07
CA THR A 7 42.31 38.34 36.69
C THR A 7 41.62 36.99 36.52
N PHE A 8 40.29 36.98 36.49
CA PHE A 8 39.50 35.80 36.13
C PHE A 8 39.59 35.59 34.61
N LEU A 9 40.34 34.56 34.20
CA LEU A 9 40.41 34.10 32.82
C LEU A 9 39.10 33.34 32.50
N ALA A 10 38.17 34.00 31.84
CA ALA A 10 36.94 33.39 31.34
C ALA A 10 37.28 32.46 30.16
N VAL A 11 37.35 31.16 30.44
CA VAL A 11 37.46 30.12 29.40
C VAL A 11 36.07 29.91 28.81
N THR A 12 35.79 30.59 27.70
CA THR A 12 34.56 30.45 26.93
C THR A 12 34.56 29.09 26.22
N LEU A 13 33.89 28.11 26.82
CA LEU A 13 33.68 26.78 26.24
C LEU A 13 32.72 26.91 25.04
N LEU A 14 33.28 26.97 23.83
CA LEU A 14 32.52 26.86 22.59
C LEU A 14 31.93 25.45 22.50
N LEU A 15 30.68 25.31 22.96
CA LEU A 15 29.82 24.17 22.70
C LEU A 15 29.49 24.15 21.21
N THR A 16 30.39 23.58 20.41
CA THR A 16 30.07 23.18 19.04
C THR A 16 29.01 22.10 19.12
N SER A 17 27.75 22.50 18.91
CA SER A 17 26.64 21.59 18.69
C SER A 17 26.93 20.80 17.41
N MET A 18 27.62 19.67 17.57
CA MET A 18 27.71 18.65 16.53
C MET A 18 26.29 18.16 16.30
N SER A 19 25.61 18.73 15.30
CA SER A 19 24.44 18.13 14.70
C SER A 19 24.89 16.81 14.11
N ALA A 20 24.84 15.75 14.90
CA ALA A 20 24.92 14.40 14.40
C ALA A 20 23.74 14.26 13.44
N PHE A 21 24.00 14.43 12.14
CA PHE A 21 23.11 13.97 11.09
C PHE A 21 23.07 12.45 11.19
N ALA A 22 22.30 11.94 12.16
CA ALA A 22 21.76 10.60 12.09
C ALA A 22 21.14 10.50 10.70
N GLY A 23 21.77 9.72 9.82
CA GLY A 23 21.31 9.59 8.44
C GLY A 23 19.83 9.24 8.50
N ALA A 24 18.98 10.10 7.95
CA ALA A 24 17.55 9.97 8.08
C ALA A 24 17.13 8.56 7.69
N VAL A 25 16.69 7.77 8.67
CA VAL A 25 15.95 6.54 8.44
C VAL A 25 14.58 6.99 7.96
N SER A 26 14.46 7.16 6.65
CA SER A 26 13.26 7.64 5.98
C SER A 26 12.42 6.49 5.41
N GLY A 27 13.00 5.28 5.36
CA GLY A 27 12.33 4.13 4.80
C GLY A 27 11.43 3.46 5.83
N GLY A 28 10.17 3.27 5.45
CA GLY A 28 9.19 2.49 6.18
C GLY A 28 9.53 1.00 6.39
N GLY A 29 8.53 0.20 6.75
CA GLY A 29 8.62 -1.27 6.77
C GLY A 29 7.69 -1.94 7.78
N GLY A 30 7.74 -3.26 7.83
CA GLY A 30 6.87 -4.09 8.65
C GLY A 30 7.14 -3.98 10.15
N LYS A 31 6.05 -3.97 10.92
CA LYS A 31 6.03 -3.95 12.38
C LYS A 31 5.32 -5.20 12.91
N ALA A 32 5.61 -5.55 14.15
CA ALA A 32 4.95 -6.66 14.83
C ALA A 32 4.54 -6.26 16.24
N VAL A 33 3.49 -6.93 16.71
CA VAL A 33 3.15 -7.00 18.13
C VAL A 33 4.10 -7.98 18.79
N VAL A 34 4.89 -7.49 19.75
CA VAL A 34 5.88 -8.27 20.50
C VAL A 34 5.50 -8.30 21.97
N CYS A 35 5.23 -9.50 22.46
CA CYS A 35 4.93 -9.73 23.86
C CYS A 35 6.15 -10.31 24.56
N ARG A 36 6.55 -9.73 25.68
CA ARG A 36 7.72 -10.15 26.45
C ARG A 36 7.33 -10.62 27.84
N ASP A 37 8.12 -11.50 28.44
CA ASP A 37 7.96 -11.89 29.84
C ASP A 37 8.56 -10.84 30.79
N ALA A 38 8.46 -11.08 32.11
CA ALA A 38 9.00 -10.19 33.13
C ALA A 38 10.53 -10.07 33.11
N GLN A 39 11.23 -10.99 32.45
CA GLN A 39 12.67 -10.98 32.22
C GLN A 39 13.05 -10.38 30.86
N ASN A 40 12.07 -9.82 30.14
CA ASN A 40 12.21 -9.20 28.83
C ASN A 40 12.52 -10.18 27.66
N ASN A 41 12.33 -11.49 27.88
CA ASN A 41 12.44 -12.47 26.78
C ASN A 41 11.23 -12.39 25.87
N VAL A 42 11.43 -12.57 24.56
CA VAL A 42 10.33 -12.62 23.58
C VAL A 42 9.51 -13.88 23.82
N ARG A 43 8.23 -13.71 24.18
CA ARG A 43 7.27 -14.81 24.35
C ARG A 43 6.54 -15.11 23.04
N SER A 44 6.16 -14.06 22.33
CA SER A 44 5.46 -14.18 21.05
C SER A 44 5.71 -12.94 20.19
N VAL A 45 5.71 -13.17 18.88
CA VAL A 45 5.69 -12.15 17.86
C VAL A 45 4.47 -12.44 16.99
N GLU A 46 3.68 -11.42 16.67
CA GLU A 46 2.60 -11.50 15.68
C GLU A 46 2.73 -10.31 14.73
N LEU A 47 2.74 -10.57 13.42
CA LEU A 47 2.80 -9.49 12.43
C LEU A 47 1.62 -8.53 12.63
N LEU A 48 1.90 -7.22 12.64
CA LEU A 48 0.89 -6.19 12.91
C LEU A 48 -0.30 -6.29 11.94
N ASP A 49 -0.05 -6.62 10.67
CA ASP A 49 -1.05 -6.82 9.63
C ASP A 49 -2.12 -7.85 10.03
N LEU A 50 -1.67 -9.02 10.49
CA LEU A 50 -2.56 -10.11 10.88
C LEU A 50 -3.25 -9.80 12.20
N TRP A 51 -2.51 -9.21 13.14
CA TRP A 51 -3.09 -8.81 14.42
C TRP A 51 -4.20 -7.76 14.23
N GLU A 52 -3.97 -6.70 13.46
CA GLU A 52 -4.98 -5.69 13.13
C GLU A 52 -6.16 -6.31 12.37
N GLY A 53 -5.91 -7.21 11.41
CA GLY A 53 -6.97 -7.93 10.70
C GLY A 53 -7.87 -8.75 11.64
N ARG A 54 -7.30 -9.36 12.69
CA ARG A 54 -8.07 -10.06 13.72
C ARG A 54 -8.90 -9.09 14.55
N GLN A 55 -8.29 -7.99 15.01
CA GLN A 55 -8.94 -7.04 15.93
C GLN A 55 -10.01 -6.18 15.27
N LEU A 56 -9.74 -5.69 14.06
CA LEU A 56 -10.57 -4.69 13.38
C LEU A 56 -11.61 -5.33 12.45
N GLU A 57 -11.26 -6.45 11.81
CA GLU A 57 -12.07 -7.05 10.73
C GLU A 57 -12.55 -8.47 11.10
N SER A 58 -12.22 -8.97 12.30
CA SER A 58 -12.59 -10.32 12.78
C SER A 58 -12.10 -11.45 11.87
N PHE A 59 -10.98 -11.24 11.17
CA PHE A 59 -10.39 -12.27 10.33
C PHE A 59 -9.80 -13.42 11.16
N THR A 60 -9.90 -14.61 10.60
CA THR A 60 -9.26 -15.83 11.10
C THR A 60 -8.14 -16.23 10.16
N PHE A 61 -6.98 -16.54 10.73
CA PHE A 61 -5.80 -16.97 10.00
C PHE A 61 -5.48 -18.41 10.38
N GLU A 62 -5.29 -19.25 9.38
CA GLU A 62 -4.85 -20.63 9.59
C GLU A 62 -3.33 -20.67 9.63
N GLU A 63 -2.78 -21.07 10.77
CA GLU A 63 -1.35 -21.35 10.89
C GLU A 63 -1.01 -22.59 10.04
N SER A 64 0.03 -22.47 9.22
CA SER A 64 0.42 -23.52 8.30
C SER A 64 1.92 -23.82 8.42
N THR A 65 2.25 -25.11 8.39
CA THR A 65 3.64 -25.61 8.36
C THR A 65 4.20 -25.69 6.93
N VAL A 66 3.40 -25.33 5.93
CA VAL A 66 3.85 -25.19 4.54
C VAL A 66 4.98 -24.14 4.47
N SER A 67 5.90 -24.28 3.52
CA SER A 67 7.01 -23.35 3.39
C SER A 67 6.56 -21.90 3.25
N VAL A 68 7.33 -20.98 3.84
CA VAL A 68 7.12 -19.53 3.78
C VAL A 68 6.95 -19.06 2.33
N GLU A 69 7.80 -19.54 1.42
CA GLU A 69 7.74 -19.23 -0.01
C GLU A 69 6.39 -19.61 -0.63
N ARG A 70 5.89 -20.82 -0.35
CA ARG A 70 4.63 -21.27 -0.93
C ARG A 70 3.45 -20.46 -0.40
N GLN A 71 3.41 -20.21 0.92
CA GLN A 71 2.36 -19.37 1.53
C GLN A 71 2.38 -17.94 0.96
N ALA A 72 3.57 -17.35 0.80
CA ALA A 72 3.73 -16.01 0.23
C ALA A 72 3.28 -15.96 -1.25
N ASN A 73 3.63 -16.97 -2.05
CA ASN A 73 3.19 -17.06 -3.45
C ASN A 73 1.67 -17.23 -3.58
N GLU A 74 1.04 -18.03 -2.72
CA GLU A 74 -0.42 -18.20 -2.68
C GLU A 74 -1.11 -16.87 -2.30
N ALA A 75 -0.59 -16.17 -1.29
CA ALA A 75 -1.10 -14.85 -0.91
C ALA A 75 -0.91 -13.79 -2.02
N ILE A 76 0.23 -13.77 -2.70
CA ILE A 76 0.45 -12.87 -3.85
C ILE A 76 -0.56 -13.16 -4.97
N SER A 77 -0.86 -14.42 -5.26
CA SER A 77 -1.86 -14.76 -6.28
C SER A 77 -3.25 -14.26 -5.91
N ARG A 78 -3.62 -14.29 -4.62
CA ARG A 78 -4.85 -13.66 -4.11
C ARG A 78 -4.85 -12.14 -4.22
N LEU A 79 -3.67 -11.50 -4.22
CA LEU A 79 -3.47 -10.06 -4.34
C LEU A 79 -3.33 -9.54 -5.77
N ARG A 80 -3.32 -10.41 -6.79
CA ARG A 80 -3.07 -10.00 -8.19
C ARG A 80 -4.04 -8.96 -8.75
N ASN A 81 -5.19 -8.75 -8.12
CA ASN A 81 -6.18 -7.75 -8.50
C ASN A 81 -6.30 -6.58 -7.50
N VAL A 82 -5.44 -6.50 -6.49
CA VAL A 82 -5.54 -5.48 -5.43
C VAL A 82 -5.27 -4.06 -5.97
N ILE A 83 -4.47 -3.96 -7.04
CA ILE A 83 -4.16 -2.73 -7.75
C ILE A 83 -4.40 -3.00 -9.23
N PHE A 84 -5.19 -2.17 -9.88
CA PHE A 84 -5.31 -2.27 -11.33
C PHE A 84 -4.01 -1.74 -11.95
N HIS A 85 -3.40 -2.54 -12.82
CA HIS A 85 -2.19 -2.16 -13.53
C HIS A 85 -2.54 -2.02 -15.01
N GLY A 86 -2.74 -0.79 -15.48
CA GLY A 86 -2.99 -0.50 -16.90
C GLY A 86 -1.75 -0.64 -17.80
N GLY A 87 -0.60 -1.00 -17.21
CA GLY A 87 0.68 -1.13 -17.91
C GLY A 87 0.99 -2.56 -18.38
N SER A 88 1.77 -2.66 -19.46
CA SER A 88 2.46 -3.90 -19.83
C SER A 88 3.78 -4.02 -19.08
N TYR A 89 4.05 -5.16 -18.47
CA TYR A 89 5.34 -5.44 -17.85
C TYR A 89 6.16 -6.41 -18.71
N ARG A 90 7.33 -6.00 -19.19
CA ARG A 90 8.30 -6.88 -19.87
C ARG A 90 9.29 -7.42 -18.85
N ASN A 91 8.98 -8.56 -18.22
CA ASN A 91 9.89 -9.26 -17.29
C ASN A 91 10.88 -10.15 -18.02
N PHE A 92 10.61 -10.46 -19.29
CA PHE A 92 11.45 -11.30 -20.12
C PHE A 92 11.64 -10.64 -21.49
N PRO A 93 12.78 -10.86 -22.17
CA PRO A 93 13.06 -10.24 -23.45
C PRO A 93 11.94 -10.46 -24.49
N ASN A 94 11.09 -11.49 -24.33
CA ASN A 94 10.11 -11.90 -25.34
C ASN A 94 8.66 -12.09 -24.84
N GLU A 95 8.33 -11.83 -23.56
CA GLU A 95 6.96 -12.00 -23.06
C GLU A 95 6.46 -10.73 -22.35
N ALA A 96 5.42 -10.13 -22.93
CA ALA A 96 4.69 -9.03 -22.30
C ALA A 96 3.59 -9.64 -21.43
N VAL A 97 3.68 -9.40 -20.11
CA VAL A 97 2.63 -9.76 -19.16
C VAL A 97 1.78 -8.51 -18.92
N TYR A 98 0.45 -8.66 -18.87
CA TYR A 98 -0.50 -7.55 -18.74
C TYR A 98 -1.37 -7.71 -17.51
N GLY A 99 -1.88 -6.60 -16.98
CA GLY A 99 -2.89 -6.60 -15.94
C GLY A 99 -2.46 -7.32 -14.65
N ALA A 100 -3.31 -8.21 -14.16
CA ALA A 100 -3.13 -8.90 -12.89
C ALA A 100 -1.87 -9.78 -12.83
N ASP A 101 -1.57 -10.49 -13.92
CA ASP A 101 -0.40 -11.37 -13.99
C ASP A 101 0.90 -10.55 -13.93
N ALA A 102 0.88 -9.31 -14.44
CA ALA A 102 2.02 -8.41 -14.38
C ALA A 102 2.30 -7.98 -12.94
N LEU A 103 1.24 -7.68 -12.16
CA LEU A 103 1.37 -7.36 -10.75
C LEU A 103 1.90 -8.56 -9.97
N GLU A 104 1.33 -9.76 -10.18
CA GLU A 104 1.81 -10.99 -9.53
C GLU A 104 3.31 -11.23 -9.80
N ALA A 105 3.74 -11.12 -11.06
CA ALA A 105 5.15 -11.29 -11.43
C ALA A 105 6.07 -10.23 -10.79
N LEU A 106 5.59 -8.99 -10.65
CA LEU A 106 6.30 -7.90 -9.99
C LEU A 106 6.45 -8.16 -8.48
N LEU A 107 5.37 -8.55 -7.81
CA LEU A 107 5.40 -8.87 -6.38
C LEU A 107 6.31 -10.06 -6.10
N LYS A 108 6.27 -11.12 -6.92
CA LYS A 108 7.18 -12.26 -6.81
C LYS A 108 8.64 -11.87 -6.96
N ARG A 109 8.95 -10.91 -7.82
CA ARG A 109 10.31 -10.37 -7.95
C ARG A 109 10.73 -9.60 -6.70
N GLU A 110 9.88 -8.75 -6.15
CA GLU A 110 10.20 -8.01 -4.90
C GLU A 110 10.25 -8.93 -3.67
N LEU A 111 9.59 -10.09 -3.71
CA LEU A 111 9.63 -11.12 -2.67
C LEU A 111 10.97 -11.85 -2.62
N LYS A 112 11.59 -12.11 -3.78
CA LYS A 112 12.78 -12.95 -3.94
C LYS A 112 13.95 -12.60 -3.00
N PRO A 113 14.34 -11.32 -2.79
CA PRO A 113 15.43 -10.97 -1.88
C PRO A 113 15.24 -11.45 -0.44
N PHE A 114 13.98 -11.49 0.04
CA PHE A 114 13.63 -11.94 1.38
C PHE A 114 13.73 -13.47 1.53
N LEU A 115 13.47 -14.22 0.45
CA LEU A 115 13.56 -15.68 0.43
C LEU A 115 15.01 -16.17 0.31
N GLU A 116 15.83 -15.50 -0.50
CA GLU A 116 17.15 -16.02 -0.90
C GLU A 116 18.34 -15.52 -0.06
N ALA A 117 18.09 -14.87 1.09
CA ALA A 117 19.14 -14.32 1.97
C ALA A 117 20.20 -13.49 1.22
N THR A 118 19.73 -12.66 0.28
CA THR A 118 20.60 -11.81 -0.55
C THR A 118 21.32 -10.75 0.29
N GLU A 119 22.42 -10.19 -0.22
CA GLU A 119 23.18 -9.09 0.42
C GLU A 119 22.33 -7.81 0.64
N TRP A 120 21.18 -7.72 -0.03
CA TRP A 120 20.27 -6.58 0.03
C TRP A 120 19.39 -6.63 1.28
N VAL A 121 19.22 -7.82 1.90
CA VAL A 121 18.48 -8.01 3.15
C VAL A 121 19.46 -8.34 4.26
N LYS A 122 19.83 -7.32 5.03
CA LYS A 122 20.71 -7.45 6.19
C LYS A 122 19.93 -7.97 7.38
N ARG A 123 20.14 -9.24 7.70
CA ARG A 123 19.58 -9.93 8.87
C ARG A 123 20.43 -9.58 10.09
N LEU A 124 19.84 -8.85 11.03
CA LEU A 124 20.54 -8.36 12.21
C LEU A 124 20.13 -9.16 13.45
N HIS A 125 21.11 -9.47 14.29
CA HIS A 125 20.92 -10.12 15.59
C HIS A 125 21.42 -9.22 16.73
N GLY A 126 20.85 -9.38 17.91
CA GLY A 126 21.20 -8.64 19.13
C GLY A 126 20.92 -7.14 19.03
N THR A 127 20.00 -6.72 18.17
CA THR A 127 19.71 -5.30 17.95
C THR A 127 18.22 -5.03 17.78
N SER A 128 17.80 -3.82 18.12
CA SER A 128 16.46 -3.30 17.86
C SER A 128 16.48 -2.30 16.71
N LEU A 129 15.46 -2.36 15.85
CA LEU A 129 15.24 -1.34 14.84
C LEU A 129 14.41 -0.19 15.42
N ASN A 130 14.72 1.05 15.03
CA ASN A 130 13.93 2.21 15.43
C ASN A 130 12.57 2.17 14.72
N LEU A 131 11.52 2.60 15.44
CA LEU A 131 10.21 2.77 14.83
C LEU A 131 10.24 3.83 13.74
N THR A 132 9.56 3.55 12.64
CA THR A 132 9.30 4.49 11.55
C THR A 132 7.90 5.09 11.69
N ASN A 133 7.68 6.33 11.24
CA ASN A 133 6.39 7.02 11.39
C ASN A 133 5.39 6.73 10.27
N ASP A 134 5.62 5.72 9.45
CA ASP A 134 4.85 5.41 8.25
C ASP A 134 3.77 4.32 8.46
N ALA A 135 3.75 3.65 9.61
CA ALA A 135 2.74 2.64 9.85
C ALA A 135 1.37 3.26 10.15
N LEU A 136 1.29 4.36 10.92
CA LEU A 136 0.00 4.89 11.42
C LEU A 136 -0.85 3.76 12.02
N GLU A 137 -0.36 3.20 13.12
CA GLU A 137 -1.01 2.13 13.86
C GLU A 137 -2.45 2.53 14.23
N LEU A 138 -3.43 1.71 13.84
CA LEU A 138 -4.84 2.04 14.09
C LEU A 138 -5.25 1.64 15.51
N VAL A 139 -4.66 0.57 16.01
CA VAL A 139 -4.88 -0.01 17.33
C VAL A 139 -3.57 -0.61 17.85
N ALA A 140 -3.45 -0.76 19.17
CA ALA A 140 -2.30 -1.40 19.81
C ALA A 140 -2.78 -2.25 21.01
N PRO A 141 -2.11 -3.38 21.31
CA PRO A 141 -2.41 -4.18 22.49
C PRO A 141 -1.98 -3.46 23.77
N SER A 142 -2.64 -3.74 24.89
CA SER A 142 -2.33 -3.11 26.18
C SER A 142 -1.14 -3.74 26.92
N ASP A 143 -0.83 -5.00 26.63
CA ASP A 143 0.15 -5.83 27.35
C ASP A 143 1.37 -6.21 26.50
N CYS A 144 1.47 -5.69 25.29
CA CYS A 144 2.56 -5.96 24.36
C CYS A 144 3.02 -4.65 23.68
N ALA A 145 4.23 -4.65 23.11
CA ALA A 145 4.77 -3.51 22.39
C ALA A 145 4.62 -3.68 20.88
N ILE A 146 4.52 -2.58 20.14
CA ILE A 146 4.70 -2.59 18.69
C ILE A 146 6.18 -2.30 18.42
N GLU A 147 6.86 -3.23 17.75
CA GLU A 147 8.28 -3.13 17.43
C GLU A 147 8.51 -3.22 15.90
N GLN A 148 9.57 -2.55 15.43
CA GLN A 148 9.96 -2.59 14.01
C GLN A 148 10.67 -3.89 13.69
N VAL A 149 10.19 -4.60 12.65
CA VAL A 149 10.80 -5.85 12.19
C VAL A 149 11.62 -5.61 10.92
N VAL A 150 11.13 -4.77 10.01
CA VAL A 150 11.82 -4.44 8.75
C VAL A 150 11.97 -2.92 8.60
N THR A 151 13.10 -2.44 8.07
CA THR A 151 13.28 -1.03 7.72
C THR A 151 14.08 -0.88 6.42
N TYR A 152 13.73 0.11 5.58
CA TYR A 152 14.51 0.44 4.38
C TYR A 152 15.54 1.54 4.64
N LEU A 153 16.76 1.36 4.12
CA LEU A 153 17.80 2.39 4.07
C LEU A 153 17.81 3.08 2.70
N GLU A 154 17.26 4.28 2.61
CA GLU A 154 17.10 5.01 1.34
C GLU A 154 18.42 5.45 0.68
N ARG A 155 19.53 5.53 1.42
CA ARG A 155 20.75 6.20 0.92
C ARG A 155 21.51 5.46 -0.19
N LYS A 156 21.38 4.13 -0.32
CA LYS A 156 22.11 3.33 -1.33
C LYS A 156 21.41 2.00 -1.66
N GLY A 157 20.44 2.03 -2.56
CA GLY A 157 20.02 0.83 -3.30
C GLY A 157 19.12 -0.14 -2.53
N ASP A 158 18.04 0.34 -1.92
CA ASP A 158 16.99 -0.50 -1.33
C ASP A 158 17.52 -1.54 -0.32
N THR A 159 18.57 -1.22 0.44
CA THR A 159 19.01 -2.13 1.52
C THR A 159 17.90 -2.23 2.56
N VAL A 160 17.52 -3.46 2.86
CA VAL A 160 16.54 -3.81 3.88
C VAL A 160 17.29 -4.26 5.13
N LEU A 161 16.91 -3.72 6.29
CA LEU A 161 17.31 -4.24 7.58
C LEU A 161 16.17 -5.09 8.13
N LEU A 162 16.46 -6.34 8.48
CA LEU A 162 15.52 -7.25 9.12
C LEU A 162 16.02 -7.56 10.53
N ASN A 163 15.18 -7.32 11.53
CA ASN A 163 15.42 -7.81 12.89
C ASN A 163 15.21 -9.33 12.91
N GLN A 164 16.31 -10.07 12.81
CA GLN A 164 16.27 -11.52 12.68
C GLN A 164 15.79 -12.18 13.99
N ASP A 165 16.11 -11.59 15.15
CA ASP A 165 15.67 -12.13 16.44
C ASP A 165 14.14 -12.12 16.57
N LEU A 166 13.46 -11.08 16.07
CA LEU A 166 11.99 -11.06 16.03
C LEU A 166 11.43 -11.99 14.93
N ALA A 167 12.07 -12.02 13.76
CA ALA A 167 11.64 -12.88 12.64
C ALA A 167 11.74 -14.37 12.98
N ASP A 168 12.75 -14.79 13.75
CA ASP A 168 12.92 -16.18 14.20
C ASP A 168 11.84 -16.64 15.19
N HIS A 169 11.14 -15.70 15.83
CA HIS A 169 10.00 -15.98 16.70
C HIS A 169 8.64 -15.94 15.98
N MET A 170 8.62 -15.60 14.69
CA MET A 170 7.40 -15.64 13.87
C MET A 170 7.11 -17.05 13.39
N SER A 171 5.82 -17.39 13.27
CA SER A 171 5.42 -18.61 12.57
C SER A 171 5.73 -18.51 11.07
N PRO A 172 5.78 -19.63 10.32
CA PRO A 172 5.95 -19.59 8.87
C PRO A 172 4.89 -18.73 8.17
N THR A 173 3.65 -18.73 8.67
CA THR A 173 2.55 -17.91 8.14
C THR A 173 2.78 -16.43 8.37
N GLN A 174 3.19 -16.03 9.57
CA GLN A 174 3.51 -14.64 9.88
C GLN A 174 4.72 -14.13 9.09
N LEU A 175 5.76 -14.95 8.93
CA LEU A 175 6.94 -14.60 8.16
C LEU A 175 6.61 -14.46 6.66
N ALA A 176 5.74 -15.34 6.14
CA ALA A 176 5.22 -15.21 4.77
C ALA A 176 4.43 -13.90 4.61
N ALA A 177 3.56 -13.56 5.57
CA ALA A 177 2.80 -12.32 5.55
C ALA A 177 3.71 -11.09 5.60
N LEU A 178 4.78 -11.12 6.40
CA LEU A 178 5.78 -10.05 6.44
C LEU A 178 6.43 -9.86 5.07
N TYR A 179 6.86 -10.94 4.43
CA TYR A 179 7.54 -10.82 3.13
C TYR A 179 6.59 -10.34 2.03
N VAL A 180 5.33 -10.74 2.06
CA VAL A 180 4.29 -10.23 1.15
C VAL A 180 4.01 -8.74 1.42
N HIS A 181 3.98 -8.33 2.69
CA HIS A 181 3.88 -6.91 3.07
C HIS A 181 4.99 -6.10 2.42
N GLU A 182 6.25 -6.49 2.62
CA GLU A 182 7.38 -5.73 2.08
C GLU A 182 7.36 -5.68 0.54
N ALA A 183 7.02 -6.79 -0.12
CA ALA A 183 6.90 -6.84 -1.58
C ALA A 183 5.81 -5.87 -2.09
N LEU A 184 4.61 -5.92 -1.49
CA LEU A 184 3.49 -5.06 -1.87
C LEU A 184 3.74 -3.59 -1.52
N TYR A 185 4.29 -3.31 -0.34
CA TYR A 185 4.55 -1.95 0.10
C TYR A 185 5.61 -1.27 -0.75
N LYS A 186 6.71 -1.97 -1.07
CA LYS A 186 7.73 -1.45 -1.97
C LYS A 186 7.16 -1.15 -3.35
N TYR A 187 6.30 -2.04 -3.88
CA TYR A 187 5.60 -1.79 -5.13
C TYR A 187 4.74 -0.53 -5.05
N MET A 188 3.86 -0.43 -4.04
CA MET A 188 2.93 0.70 -3.87
C MET A 188 3.66 2.02 -3.64
N ARG A 189 4.73 2.03 -2.85
CA ARG A 189 5.55 3.23 -2.62
C ARG A 189 6.19 3.72 -3.91
N ASN A 190 6.80 2.80 -4.66
CA ASN A 190 7.57 3.16 -5.85
C ASN A 190 6.71 3.47 -7.08
N ARG A 191 5.52 2.89 -7.18
CA ARG A 191 4.63 3.04 -8.35
C ARG A 191 3.45 3.98 -8.10
N GLU A 192 2.86 3.91 -6.91
CA GLU A 192 1.63 4.63 -6.56
C GLU A 192 1.88 5.81 -5.60
N GLY A 193 3.14 6.02 -5.18
CA GLY A 193 3.50 7.09 -4.25
C GLY A 193 2.91 6.91 -2.85
N GLU A 194 2.66 5.66 -2.45
CA GLU A 194 2.15 5.32 -1.11
C GLU A 194 3.06 5.90 -0.01
N LYS A 195 2.44 6.55 0.99
CA LYS A 195 3.14 7.24 2.08
C LYS A 195 3.10 6.51 3.41
N ASN A 196 2.20 5.54 3.55
CA ASN A 196 2.01 4.75 4.76
C ASN A 196 1.58 3.32 4.42
N SER A 197 1.70 2.40 5.37
CA SER A 197 1.42 0.97 5.11
C SER A 197 -0.03 0.55 5.41
N VAL A 198 -0.95 1.46 5.75
CA VAL A 198 -2.32 1.10 6.19
C VAL A 198 -3.06 0.24 5.15
N ARG A 199 -3.01 0.65 3.86
CA ARG A 199 -3.65 -0.13 2.77
C ARG A 199 -2.98 -1.48 2.55
N VAL A 200 -1.65 -1.54 2.67
CA VAL A 200 -0.87 -2.78 2.51
C VAL A 200 -1.25 -3.77 3.61
N ARG A 201 -1.25 -3.34 4.87
CA ARG A 201 -1.58 -4.21 6.01
C ARG A 201 -2.95 -4.86 5.85
N LYS A 202 -3.95 -4.06 5.46
CA LYS A 202 -5.30 -4.56 5.19
C LYS A 202 -5.33 -5.56 4.03
N ALA A 203 -4.62 -5.28 2.93
CA ALA A 203 -4.54 -6.18 1.79
C ALA A 203 -3.88 -7.52 2.16
N VAL A 204 -2.77 -7.48 2.89
CA VAL A 204 -2.06 -8.68 3.38
C VAL A 204 -2.97 -9.50 4.30
N ALA A 205 -3.64 -8.85 5.26
CA ALA A 205 -4.58 -9.52 6.16
C ALA A 205 -5.72 -10.22 5.36
N LEU A 206 -6.32 -9.55 4.39
CA LEU A 206 -7.34 -10.15 3.52
C LEU A 206 -6.81 -11.39 2.78
N ALA A 207 -5.62 -11.29 2.18
CA ALA A 207 -5.04 -12.38 1.42
C ALA A 207 -4.78 -13.62 2.30
N PHE A 208 -4.24 -13.43 3.51
CA PHE A 208 -3.97 -14.53 4.45
C PHE A 208 -5.24 -15.07 5.10
N ALA A 209 -6.31 -14.29 5.18
CA ALA A 209 -7.62 -14.74 5.65
C ALA A 209 -8.42 -15.55 4.61
N GLY A 210 -7.86 -15.87 3.44
CA GLY A 210 -8.53 -16.69 2.42
C GLY A 210 -9.19 -15.91 1.28
N PHE A 211 -9.25 -14.58 1.37
CA PHE A 211 -10.01 -13.80 0.40
C PHE A 211 -9.24 -13.60 -0.90
N GLU A 212 -9.92 -13.85 -2.02
CA GLU A 212 -9.43 -13.48 -3.34
C GLU A 212 -9.84 -12.03 -3.66
N THR A 213 -8.88 -11.23 -4.12
CA THR A 213 -9.21 -9.93 -4.70
C THR A 213 -9.83 -10.13 -6.08
N LYS A 214 -10.99 -9.53 -6.31
CA LYS A 214 -11.61 -9.45 -7.64
C LYS A 214 -11.13 -8.19 -8.33
N SER A 215 -10.96 -8.24 -9.65
CA SER A 215 -10.67 -7.02 -10.37
C SER A 215 -11.86 -6.08 -10.25
N MET A 216 -11.61 -4.78 -10.26
CA MET A 216 -12.68 -3.80 -10.24
C MET A 216 -13.64 -4.00 -11.42
N VAL A 217 -13.14 -4.46 -12.57
CA VAL A 217 -13.95 -4.80 -13.75
C VAL A 217 -14.92 -5.94 -13.43
N ASP A 218 -14.51 -6.94 -12.66
CA ASP A 218 -15.39 -8.05 -12.25
C ASP A 218 -16.44 -7.62 -11.22
N LEU A 219 -16.20 -6.50 -10.53
CA LEU A 219 -17.13 -5.91 -9.56
C LEU A 219 -18.03 -4.84 -10.17
N MET A 220 -17.73 -4.41 -11.40
CA MET A 220 -18.56 -3.45 -12.11
C MET A 220 -19.86 -4.13 -12.57
N PRO A 221 -21.01 -3.44 -12.49
CA PRO A 221 -22.26 -3.96 -13.03
C PRO A 221 -22.15 -4.16 -14.55
N GLU A 222 -23.02 -4.99 -15.12
CA GLU A 222 -23.01 -5.29 -16.57
C GLU A 222 -23.13 -4.01 -17.42
N GLU A 223 -23.92 -3.03 -16.97
CA GLU A 223 -24.11 -1.75 -17.64
C GLU A 223 -23.00 -0.74 -17.30
N ILE A 224 -22.00 -0.63 -18.20
CA ILE A 224 -20.90 0.35 -18.11
C ILE A 224 -20.84 1.16 -19.39
N VAL A 225 -20.80 2.48 -19.25
CA VAL A 225 -20.44 3.42 -20.31
C VAL A 225 -18.95 3.70 -20.20
N THR A 226 -18.20 3.32 -21.22
CA THR A 226 -16.77 3.63 -21.29
C THR A 226 -16.55 4.83 -22.22
N CYS A 227 -15.99 5.91 -21.69
CA CYS A 227 -15.57 7.07 -22.46
C CYS A 227 -14.05 7.03 -22.65
N ARG A 228 -13.56 7.04 -23.89
CA ARG A 228 -12.12 7.09 -24.19
C ARG A 228 -11.73 8.47 -24.73
N SER A 229 -10.64 9.03 -24.21
CA SER A 229 -10.05 10.22 -24.80
C SER A 229 -9.42 9.87 -26.16
N SER A 230 -9.30 10.86 -27.04
CA SER A 230 -8.47 10.74 -28.25
C SER A 230 -6.98 10.70 -27.92
N SER A 231 -6.60 11.12 -26.71
CA SER A 231 -5.30 10.79 -26.12
C SER A 231 -5.33 9.33 -25.62
N PRO A 232 -4.36 8.47 -25.99
CA PRO A 232 -4.39 7.02 -25.73
C PRO A 232 -4.31 6.62 -24.24
N SER A 233 -4.30 7.57 -23.31
CA SER A 233 -4.05 7.32 -21.89
C SER A 233 -5.25 7.53 -20.96
N THR A 234 -6.39 8.03 -21.43
CA THR A 234 -7.55 8.30 -20.54
C THR A 234 -8.78 7.49 -20.94
N ILE A 235 -9.18 6.58 -20.05
CA ILE A 235 -10.42 5.81 -20.13
C ILE A 235 -11.22 6.12 -18.87
N VAL A 236 -12.45 6.58 -19.03
CA VAL A 236 -13.40 6.84 -17.93
C VAL A 236 -14.51 5.80 -18.02
N HIS A 237 -14.73 5.05 -16.94
CA HIS A 237 -15.83 4.11 -16.83
C HIS A 237 -16.93 4.70 -15.95
N ILE A 238 -18.15 4.75 -16.48
CA ILE A 238 -19.33 5.31 -15.82
C ILE A 238 -20.34 4.19 -15.71
N PHE A 239 -20.77 3.90 -14.49
CA PHE A 239 -21.72 2.83 -14.22
C PHE A 239 -22.73 3.28 -13.18
N LYS A 240 -23.90 2.62 -13.21
CA LYS A 240 -24.91 2.82 -12.18
C LYS A 240 -24.48 2.06 -10.93
N SER A 241 -24.19 2.77 -9.83
CA SER A 241 -23.88 2.11 -8.56
C SER A 241 -25.04 1.18 -8.19
N PRO A 242 -24.79 -0.13 -7.99
CA PRO A 242 -25.84 -1.03 -7.53
C PRO A 242 -26.31 -0.57 -6.16
N LYS A 243 -27.63 -0.47 -5.97
CA LYS A 243 -28.22 0.00 -4.70
C LYS A 243 -27.78 -0.84 -3.50
N ASP A 244 -27.36 -2.09 -3.76
CA ASP A 244 -26.92 -3.06 -2.78
C ASP A 244 -25.40 -3.25 -2.72
N LEU A 245 -24.62 -2.46 -3.48
CA LEU A 245 -23.16 -2.48 -3.37
C LEU A 245 -22.76 -1.72 -2.09
N LYS A 246 -23.01 -2.36 -0.95
CA LYS A 246 -22.39 -2.01 0.32
C LYS A 246 -20.93 -2.39 0.18
N PHE A 247 -20.10 -1.45 -0.29
CA PHE A 247 -18.67 -1.54 -0.05
C PHE A 247 -18.52 -1.69 1.47
N GLY A 248 -18.11 -2.87 1.93
CA GLY A 248 -17.89 -3.14 3.35
C GLY A 248 -17.09 -1.99 3.96
N ALA A 249 -17.44 -1.60 5.18
CA ALA A 249 -17.17 -0.31 5.83
C ALA A 249 -15.70 0.13 6.00
N GLY A 250 -14.76 -0.41 5.22
CA GLY A 250 -13.37 0.03 5.17
C GLY A 250 -12.72 0.02 3.78
N PHE A 251 -13.50 0.05 2.68
CA PHE A 251 -13.01 0.25 1.30
C PHE A 251 -13.57 1.51 0.62
N THR A 252 -14.20 2.40 1.38
CA THR A 252 -14.88 3.60 0.87
C THR A 252 -13.96 4.62 0.19
N PHE A 253 -12.65 4.43 0.16
CA PHE A 253 -11.69 5.41 -0.38
C PHE A 253 -10.86 4.97 -1.60
N VAL A 254 -11.01 3.74 -2.12
CA VAL A 254 -10.10 3.26 -3.18
C VAL A 254 -10.60 3.44 -4.63
N PRO A 255 -11.91 3.33 -4.96
CA PRO A 255 -12.33 3.54 -6.35
C PRO A 255 -12.17 4.99 -6.83
N GLN A 256 -12.34 5.97 -5.93
CA GLN A 256 -12.44 7.38 -6.28
C GLN A 256 -11.09 8.05 -6.64
N MET A 257 -9.96 7.56 -6.12
CA MET A 257 -8.68 8.23 -6.31
C MET A 257 -7.72 7.58 -7.30
N ILE A 258 -7.97 6.35 -7.77
CA ILE A 258 -7.03 5.66 -8.68
C ILE A 258 -7.52 5.66 -10.14
N TYR A 259 -8.80 5.88 -10.44
CA TYR A 259 -9.33 5.64 -11.79
C TYR A 259 -10.21 6.72 -12.42
N GLY A 260 -10.34 7.92 -11.85
CA GLY A 260 -11.36 8.85 -12.34
C GLY A 260 -12.75 8.20 -12.38
N ILE A 261 -12.96 7.15 -11.58
CA ILE A 261 -14.24 6.46 -11.45
C ILE A 261 -15.06 7.30 -10.51
N SER A 262 -15.89 8.09 -11.15
CA SER A 262 -16.88 8.90 -10.51
C SER A 262 -18.16 8.07 -10.50
N SER A 263 -18.70 7.77 -9.32
CA SER A 263 -20.11 7.35 -9.27
C SER A 263 -20.96 8.42 -9.95
N MET A 264 -22.11 8.07 -10.53
CA MET A 264 -23.03 9.08 -11.10
C MET A 264 -23.34 10.20 -10.11
N ASP A 265 -23.31 9.93 -8.80
CA ASP A 265 -23.49 10.94 -7.76
C ASP A 265 -22.28 11.88 -7.61
N TYR A 266 -21.04 11.37 -7.74
CA TYR A 266 -19.85 12.22 -7.83
C TYR A 266 -19.82 13.04 -9.13
N VAL A 267 -20.19 12.44 -10.27
CA VAL A 267 -20.32 13.18 -11.53
C VAL A 267 -21.41 14.26 -11.38
N ARG A 268 -22.58 13.95 -10.81
CA ARG A 268 -23.61 14.97 -10.53
C ARG A 268 -23.11 16.07 -9.60
N ALA A 269 -22.33 15.73 -8.57
CA ALA A 269 -21.77 16.72 -7.65
C ALA A 269 -20.74 17.65 -8.32
N GLN A 270 -19.88 17.11 -9.20
CA GLN A 270 -18.85 17.90 -9.90
C GLN A 270 -19.42 18.71 -11.09
N PHE A 271 -20.40 18.16 -11.80
CA PHE A 271 -20.95 18.77 -13.02
C PHE A 271 -22.27 19.52 -12.77
N GLY A 272 -22.80 19.50 -11.54
CA GLY A 272 -23.90 20.33 -11.06
C GLY A 272 -25.15 20.28 -11.94
N ASN A 273 -25.72 21.46 -12.24
CA ASN A 273 -26.96 21.61 -13.01
C ASN A 273 -26.85 21.10 -14.47
N HIS A 274 -25.65 20.85 -15.00
CA HIS A 274 -25.47 20.39 -16.38
C HIS A 274 -25.95 18.94 -16.60
N LEU A 275 -26.15 18.18 -15.52
CA LEU A 275 -26.65 16.80 -15.54
C LEU A 275 -28.06 16.66 -14.95
N GLN A 276 -28.80 17.76 -14.75
CA GLN A 276 -30.20 17.68 -14.34
C GLN A 276 -31.06 16.96 -15.41
N GLY A 277 -31.95 16.09 -14.94
CA GLY A 277 -32.83 15.26 -15.77
C GLY A 277 -32.15 14.04 -16.41
N ILE A 278 -30.96 13.64 -15.94
CA ILE A 278 -30.32 12.38 -16.35
C ILE A 278 -30.77 11.24 -15.43
N ASP A 279 -31.72 10.45 -15.93
CA ASP A 279 -32.40 9.40 -15.14
C ASP A 279 -31.87 7.99 -15.42
N SER A 280 -31.06 7.82 -16.48
CA SER A 280 -30.46 6.55 -16.86
C SER A 280 -29.09 6.70 -17.51
N LEU A 281 -28.32 5.60 -17.57
CA LEU A 281 -27.04 5.53 -18.26
C LEU A 281 -27.19 5.76 -19.78
N GLN A 282 -28.31 5.31 -20.34
CA GLN A 282 -28.71 5.55 -21.74
C GLN A 282 -28.97 7.04 -22.01
N ASP A 283 -29.64 7.73 -21.08
CA ASP A 283 -29.91 9.17 -21.20
C ASP A 283 -28.62 9.99 -21.03
N PHE A 284 -27.74 9.57 -20.13
CA PHE A 284 -26.41 10.14 -19.98
C PHE A 284 -25.59 10.04 -21.29
N THR A 285 -25.56 8.84 -21.88
CA THR A 285 -24.88 8.58 -23.16
C THR A 285 -25.45 9.42 -24.30
N THR A 286 -26.78 9.50 -24.39
CA THR A 286 -27.47 10.29 -25.41
C THR A 286 -27.21 11.78 -25.25
N LYS A 287 -27.20 12.30 -24.01
CA LYS A 287 -26.96 13.72 -23.73
C LYS A 287 -25.49 14.13 -23.84
N LEU A 288 -24.55 13.21 -23.64
CA LEU A 288 -23.14 13.45 -23.93
C LEU A 288 -22.86 13.53 -25.44
N LYS A 289 -23.60 12.78 -26.26
CA LYS A 289 -23.53 12.87 -27.72
C LYS A 289 -24.09 14.22 -28.18
N GLY A 290 -23.24 15.25 -28.18
CA GLY A 290 -23.56 16.60 -28.68
C GLY A 290 -23.24 17.76 -27.73
N LYS A 291 -22.74 17.49 -26.52
CA LYS A 291 -22.35 18.54 -25.55
C LYS A 291 -20.84 18.64 -25.40
N ALA A 292 -20.22 19.34 -26.36
CA ALA A 292 -18.78 19.55 -26.42
C ALA A 292 -18.20 20.18 -25.14
N ASP A 293 -18.96 21.03 -24.45
CA ASP A 293 -18.60 21.70 -23.21
C ASP A 293 -18.46 20.75 -22.01
N ILE A 294 -19.29 19.70 -21.96
CA ILE A 294 -19.21 18.67 -20.92
C ILE A 294 -18.09 17.67 -21.26
N GLN A 295 -17.92 17.34 -22.54
CA GLN A 295 -16.81 16.50 -23.03
C GLN A 295 -15.45 17.14 -22.71
N GLU A 296 -15.34 18.47 -22.83
CA GLU A 296 -14.16 19.25 -22.48
C GLU A 296 -13.92 19.35 -20.96
N LYS A 297 -14.98 19.36 -20.13
CA LYS A 297 -14.84 19.39 -18.67
C LYS A 297 -14.53 18.02 -18.05
N ILE A 298 -15.02 16.92 -18.63
CA ILE A 298 -14.65 15.55 -18.19
C ILE A 298 -13.19 15.25 -18.53
N GLY A 299 -12.69 15.81 -19.62
CA GLY A 299 -11.29 15.73 -20.01
C GLY A 299 -10.59 17.07 -19.88
N ALA A 300 -10.08 17.42 -18.70
CA ALA A 300 -9.23 18.61 -18.54
C ALA A 300 -8.04 18.56 -19.53
N GLY A 301 -8.21 19.15 -20.72
CA GLY A 301 -7.15 19.54 -21.64
C GLY A 301 -6.87 18.71 -22.91
N SER A 302 -7.55 17.61 -23.24
CA SER A 302 -7.29 16.96 -24.54
C SER A 302 -8.46 16.14 -25.10
N GLY A 303 -8.72 16.35 -26.39
CA GLY A 303 -9.92 15.93 -27.11
C GLY A 303 -10.35 14.50 -26.83
N PHE A 304 -11.66 14.29 -26.74
CA PHE A 304 -12.27 12.97 -26.77
C PHE A 304 -12.78 12.70 -28.19
N SER A 305 -12.42 11.55 -28.78
CA SER A 305 -13.07 11.06 -29.99
C SER A 305 -14.14 10.05 -29.59
N ASN A 306 -15.30 10.13 -30.24
CA ASN A 306 -16.60 9.58 -29.79
C ASN A 306 -16.73 8.04 -29.84
N ALA A 307 -15.79 7.28 -29.28
CA ALA A 307 -15.99 5.85 -29.04
C ALA A 307 -16.66 5.66 -27.67
N ILE A 308 -17.97 5.91 -27.61
CA ILE A 308 -18.78 5.45 -26.48
C ILE A 308 -19.15 4.00 -26.77
N ASP A 309 -18.56 3.10 -26.00
CA ASP A 309 -18.89 1.68 -26.01
C ASP A 309 -19.72 1.38 -24.76
N SER A 310 -20.92 0.81 -24.98
CA SER A 310 -21.83 0.36 -23.93
C SER A 310 -21.85 -1.17 -23.97
N ARG A 311 -21.49 -1.80 -22.85
CA ARG A 311 -21.81 -3.21 -22.60
C ARG A 311 -23.10 -3.30 -21.81
#